data_AF-D2QV17-F1
#
_entry.id   AF-D2QV17-F1
#
_cell.length_a   1.000
_cell.length_b   1.000
_cell.length_c   1.000
_cell.angle_alpha   90.00
_cell.angle_beta   90.00
_cell.angle_gamma   90.00
#
_symmetry.space_group_name_H-M   'P 1'
#
loop_
_entity.id
_entity.type
_entity.pdbx_description
1 polymer ?
#
loop_
_entity_poly.entity_id
_entity_poly.type
_entity_poly.pdbx_seq_one_letter_code
_entity_poly.pdbx_strand_id
1 'polypeptide(L)'
;MYSKRGTDVLFRAKTMQALANSAVAGSPVGPFQTVDTETGEVVDKYLYIPGNPKQYRFDAKEGKFSVHYDENNIEKLGSSLSFQPIAWRIFSDDILGQGLKKWAELFFIDEDNCVSEILFHGYSVANLERLITPLVYNRIKLNEVVLTVNADKRENNKIQPKGIYYIASFTYKPADKAFTKEMGDYVQTINLFRRETLTEMGKTQVAKNVFNPFVDLLAEPEQGELQEVATEQAATV
;
A
#
# COMPACT_ATOMS: atom_id res chain seq x y z
N MET A 1 -3.49 0.22 20.97
CA MET A 1 -4.62 0.74 20.14
C MET A 1 -4.88 -0.25 19.02
N TYR A 2 -5.80 -1.20 19.24
CA TYR A 2 -6.30 -2.07 18.19
C TYR A 2 -7.18 -1.23 17.27
N SER A 3 -6.65 -0.85 16.10
CA SER A 3 -7.34 0.00 15.13
C SER A 3 -8.43 -0.81 14.43
N LYS A 4 -9.63 -0.24 14.39
CA LYS A 4 -10.83 -0.61 13.62
C LYS A 4 -10.47 -1.01 12.16
N ARG A 5 -10.25 -2.29 11.87
CA ARG A 5 -10.01 -2.79 10.49
C ARG A 5 -11.29 -3.29 9.82
N GLY A 6 -12.24 -3.85 10.58
CA GLY A 6 -13.53 -4.30 10.05
C GLY A 6 -14.37 -3.18 9.42
N THR A 7 -14.18 -1.93 9.87
CA THR A 7 -14.86 -0.76 9.27
C THR A 7 -14.41 -0.45 7.84
N ASP A 8 -13.15 -0.72 7.48
CA ASP A 8 -12.63 -0.41 6.14
C ASP A 8 -13.18 -1.38 5.09
N VAL A 9 -13.33 -2.67 5.44
CA VAL A 9 -13.89 -3.70 4.54
C VAL A 9 -15.37 -3.46 4.29
N LEU A 10 -16.15 -3.19 5.34
CA LEU A 10 -17.57 -2.90 5.21
C LEU A 10 -17.83 -1.59 4.45
N PHE A 11 -16.95 -0.59 4.63
CA PHE A 11 -17.00 0.67 3.88
C PHE A 11 -16.66 0.47 2.40
N ARG A 12 -15.66 -0.35 2.09
CA ARG A 12 -15.33 -0.76 0.71
C ARG A 12 -16.48 -1.52 0.05
N ALA A 13 -17.06 -2.51 0.73
CA ALA A 13 -18.20 -3.26 0.22
C ALA A 13 -19.41 -2.35 -0.09
N LYS A 14 -19.74 -1.43 0.82
CA LYS A 14 -20.82 -0.44 0.61
C LYS A 14 -20.50 0.53 -0.53
N THR A 15 -19.25 0.97 -0.66
CA THR A 15 -18.80 1.84 -1.75
C THR A 15 -18.89 1.11 -3.10
N MET A 16 -18.39 -0.13 -3.18
CA MET A 16 -18.49 -0.96 -4.38
C MET A 16 -19.96 -1.22 -4.78
N GLN A 17 -20.84 -1.48 -3.81
CA GLN A 17 -22.26 -1.69 -4.07
C GLN A 17 -22.98 -0.40 -4.50
N ALA A 18 -22.61 0.76 -3.93
CA ALA A 18 -23.14 2.05 -4.37
C ALA A 18 -22.71 2.41 -5.80
N LEU A 19 -21.46 2.11 -6.17
CA LEU A 19 -20.92 2.33 -7.52
C LEU A 19 -21.53 1.37 -8.56
N ALA A 20 -21.72 0.10 -8.20
CA ALA A 20 -22.42 -0.86 -9.05
C ALA A 20 -23.86 -0.41 -9.36
N ASN A 21 -24.53 0.21 -8.39
CA ASN A 21 -25.88 0.76 -8.57
C ASN A 21 -25.90 2.06 -9.39
N SER A 22 -24.78 2.79 -9.50
CA SER A 22 -24.62 3.94 -10.39
C SER A 22 -24.11 3.56 -11.78
N ALA A 23 -23.96 2.28 -12.14
CA ALA A 23 -23.60 1.88 -13.51
C ALA A 23 -24.80 1.90 -14.49
N VAL A 24 -25.91 2.56 -14.13
CA VAL A 24 -27.06 2.76 -15.02
C VAL A 24 -26.79 3.95 -15.94
N ALA A 25 -27.06 3.78 -17.23
CA ALA A 25 -26.93 4.80 -18.27
C ALA A 25 -27.48 6.16 -17.80
N GLY A 26 -26.61 7.17 -17.72
CA GLY A 26 -26.93 8.52 -17.25
C GLY A 26 -26.38 8.88 -15.86
N SER A 27 -25.65 7.99 -15.19
CA SER A 27 -24.97 8.34 -13.93
C SER A 27 -23.72 9.19 -14.16
N PRO A 28 -23.41 10.14 -13.25
CA PRO A 28 -22.24 10.98 -13.39
C PRO A 28 -20.95 10.15 -13.37
N VAL A 29 -20.10 10.36 -14.37
CA VAL A 29 -18.75 9.78 -14.44
C VAL A 29 -18.00 10.15 -13.16
N GLY A 30 -17.50 9.15 -12.43
CA GLY A 30 -16.73 9.36 -11.21
C GLY A 30 -15.42 10.12 -11.47
N PRO A 31 -14.78 10.70 -10.43
CA PRO A 31 -13.60 11.56 -10.59
C PRO A 31 -12.37 10.87 -11.19
N PHE A 32 -12.32 9.54 -11.15
CA PHE A 32 -11.27 8.69 -11.72
C PHE A 32 -11.79 7.79 -12.85
N GLN A 33 -12.93 8.14 -13.45
CA GLN A 33 -13.54 7.40 -14.53
C GLN A 33 -13.59 8.23 -15.81
N THR A 34 -13.64 7.57 -16.95
CA THR A 34 -13.80 8.17 -18.28
C THR A 34 -14.78 7.35 -19.10
N VAL A 35 -15.42 7.96 -20.10
CA VAL A 35 -16.25 7.22 -21.05
C VAL A 35 -15.37 6.80 -22.22
N ASP A 36 -15.31 5.50 -22.47
CA ASP A 36 -14.72 4.96 -23.68
C ASP A 36 -15.53 5.43 -24.89
N THR A 37 -14.87 6.12 -25.82
CA THR A 37 -15.55 6.78 -26.95
C THR A 37 -16.05 5.82 -28.02
N GLU A 38 -15.57 4.58 -28.04
CA GLU A 38 -15.94 3.57 -29.03
C GLU A 38 -17.09 2.69 -28.54
N THR A 39 -17.07 2.33 -27.25
CA THR A 39 -18.06 1.43 -26.64
C THR A 39 -19.15 2.17 -25.86
N GLY A 40 -18.88 3.39 -25.41
CA GLY A 40 -19.75 4.15 -24.51
C GLY A 40 -19.69 3.67 -23.05
N GLU A 41 -18.80 2.73 -22.73
CA GLU A 41 -18.65 2.20 -21.37
C GLU A 41 -17.89 3.17 -20.46
N VAL A 42 -18.23 3.18 -19.16
CA VAL A 42 -17.47 3.92 -18.15
C VAL A 42 -16.33 3.04 -17.68
N VAL A 43 -15.10 3.48 -17.95
CA VAL A 43 -13.86 2.79 -17.57
C VAL A 43 -13.08 3.61 -16.54
N ASP A 44 -12.30 2.93 -15.70
CA ASP A 44 -11.39 3.60 -14.78
C ASP A 44 -10.21 4.20 -15.56
N LYS A 45 -9.81 5.42 -15.20
CA LYS A 45 -8.62 6.11 -15.71
C LYS A 45 -7.32 5.37 -15.38
N TYR A 46 -7.32 4.60 -14.30
CA TYR A 46 -6.14 3.94 -13.75
C TYR A 46 -6.12 2.45 -14.05
N LEU A 47 -5.08 2.01 -14.75
CA LEU A 47 -4.88 0.61 -15.08
C LEU A 47 -4.36 -0.15 -13.86
N TYR A 48 -5.09 -1.20 -13.47
CA TYR A 48 -4.69 -2.08 -12.38
C TYR A 48 -5.07 -3.52 -12.70
N ILE A 49 -4.08 -4.42 -12.63
CA ILE A 49 -4.32 -5.86 -12.63
C ILE A 49 -4.40 -6.31 -11.16
N PRO A 50 -5.57 -6.78 -10.66
CA PRO A 50 -5.73 -7.16 -9.27
C PRO A 50 -4.66 -8.15 -8.78
N GLY A 51 -3.93 -7.75 -7.74
CA GLY A 51 -2.83 -8.53 -7.18
C GLY A 51 -1.51 -8.47 -7.97
N ASN A 52 -1.44 -7.76 -9.10
CA ASN A 52 -0.25 -7.64 -9.93
C ASN A 52 0.01 -6.18 -10.36
N PRO A 53 0.32 -5.26 -9.41
CA PRO A 53 0.72 -3.90 -9.75
C PRO A 53 2.02 -3.90 -10.58
N LYS A 54 2.23 -2.84 -11.37
CA LYS A 54 3.47 -2.64 -12.14
C LYS A 54 4.66 -2.50 -11.18
N GLN A 55 5.71 -3.29 -11.38
CA GLN A 55 6.77 -3.46 -10.39
C GLN A 55 7.92 -2.48 -10.61
N TYR A 56 8.07 -1.51 -9.70
CA TYR A 56 9.29 -0.73 -9.58
C TYR A 56 10.22 -1.40 -8.59
N ARG A 57 11.51 -1.47 -8.93
CA ARG A 57 12.55 -2.06 -8.08
C ARG A 57 13.63 -1.07 -7.75
N PHE A 58 14.17 -1.19 -6.55
CA PHE A 58 15.39 -0.50 -6.12
C PHE A 58 16.53 -1.51 -5.99
N ASP A 59 17.54 -1.38 -6.84
CA ASP A 59 18.75 -2.19 -6.77
C ASP A 59 19.74 -1.55 -5.78
N ALA A 60 19.84 -2.12 -4.59
CA ALA A 60 20.75 -1.66 -3.54
C ALA A 60 22.24 -1.96 -3.83
N LYS A 61 22.57 -2.76 -4.86
CA LYS A 61 23.94 -2.98 -5.31
C LYS A 61 24.36 -1.91 -6.31
N GLU A 62 23.50 -1.60 -7.29
CA GLU A 62 23.78 -0.60 -8.33
C GLU A 62 23.41 0.83 -7.94
N GLY A 63 22.51 1.01 -6.97
CA GLY A 63 21.96 2.31 -6.60
C GLY A 63 21.04 2.90 -7.67
N LYS A 64 20.28 2.03 -8.37
CA LYS A 64 19.40 2.42 -9.47
C LYS A 64 17.98 1.90 -9.26
N PHE A 65 17.03 2.63 -9.81
CA PHE A 65 15.66 2.18 -9.92
C PHE A 65 15.43 1.52 -11.29
N SER A 66 14.42 0.65 -11.38
CA SER A 66 13.99 0.05 -12.63
C SER A 66 12.50 -0.27 -12.61
N VAL A 67 11.89 -0.33 -13.78
CA VAL A 67 10.55 -0.87 -14.00
C VAL A 67 10.68 -2.26 -14.59
N HIS A 68 9.95 -3.23 -14.04
CA HIS A 68 9.96 -4.61 -14.50
C HIS A 68 8.58 -4.94 -15.09
N TYR A 69 8.52 -5.11 -16.42
CA TYR A 69 7.31 -5.53 -17.12
C TYR A 69 7.21 -7.07 -17.12
N ASP A 70 8.35 -7.73 -17.35
CA ASP A 70 8.55 -9.17 -17.20
C ASP A 70 10.02 -9.47 -16.84
N GLU A 71 10.42 -10.74 -16.81
CA GLU A 71 11.79 -11.16 -16.44
C GLU A 71 12.87 -10.71 -17.44
N ASN A 72 12.50 -10.46 -18.70
CA ASN A 72 13.40 -10.09 -19.79
C ASN A 72 13.25 -8.61 -20.21
N ASN A 73 12.17 -7.95 -19.80
CA ASN A 73 11.86 -6.56 -20.12
C ASN A 73 11.99 -5.67 -18.88
N ILE A 74 13.20 -5.14 -18.70
CA ILE A 74 13.58 -4.27 -17.58
C ILE A 74 14.00 -2.91 -18.12
N GLU A 75 13.24 -1.89 -17.75
CA GLU A 75 13.57 -0.50 -18.02
C GLU A 75 14.38 0.06 -16.86
N LYS A 76 15.64 0.45 -17.11
CA LYS A 76 16.50 1.06 -16.09
C LYS A 76 16.18 2.55 -15.99
N LEU A 77 15.95 3.00 -14.76
CA LEU A 77 15.75 4.40 -14.43
C LEU A 77 17.05 5.00 -13.85
N GLY A 78 16.94 6.17 -13.22
CA GLY A 78 18.04 6.84 -12.53
C GLY A 78 18.28 6.35 -11.10
N SER A 79 19.03 7.15 -10.35
CA SER A 79 19.30 6.95 -8.91
C SER A 79 18.29 7.66 -8.00
N SER A 80 17.21 8.19 -8.57
CA SER A 80 16.13 8.88 -7.86
C SER A 80 14.78 8.53 -8.46
N LEU A 81 13.75 8.45 -7.64
CA LEU A 81 12.36 8.20 -8.03
C LEU A 81 11.43 9.08 -7.19
N SER A 82 10.49 9.78 -7.81
CA SER A 82 9.51 10.61 -7.10
C SER A 82 8.09 10.14 -7.39
N PHE A 83 7.28 9.97 -6.36
CA PHE A 83 5.89 9.50 -6.47
C PHE A 83 5.08 9.88 -5.23
N GLN A 84 3.76 9.91 -5.37
CA GLN A 84 2.85 10.04 -4.23
C GLN A 84 2.30 8.66 -3.83
N PRO A 85 2.56 8.17 -2.61
CA PRO A 85 1.96 6.93 -2.15
C PRO A 85 0.43 7.04 -2.08
N ILE A 86 -0.29 6.05 -2.58
CA ILE A 86 -1.76 5.94 -2.48
C ILE A 86 -2.18 4.88 -1.45
N ALA A 87 -1.33 3.87 -1.26
CA ALA A 87 -1.43 2.85 -0.23
C ALA A 87 -0.03 2.41 0.19
N TRP A 88 0.09 1.87 1.40
CA TRP A 88 1.38 1.36 1.88
C TRP A 88 1.21 0.42 3.07
N ARG A 89 2.21 -0.42 3.30
CA ARG A 89 2.33 -1.23 4.51
C ARG A 89 3.78 -1.43 4.93
N ILE A 90 3.98 -1.62 6.22
CA ILE A 90 5.23 -2.10 6.81
C ILE A 90 4.93 -3.42 7.51
N PHE A 91 5.68 -4.45 7.17
CA PHE A 91 5.44 -5.81 7.62
C PHE A 91 6.75 -6.58 7.76
N SER A 92 6.69 -7.77 8.36
CA SER A 92 7.83 -8.68 8.44
C SER A 92 7.46 -10.04 7.91
N ASP A 93 8.25 -10.56 6.97
CA ASP A 93 7.96 -11.81 6.28
C ASP A 93 9.21 -12.37 5.57
N ASP A 94 9.17 -13.65 5.24
CA ASP A 94 10.12 -14.33 4.34
C ASP A 94 9.48 -14.48 2.96
N ILE A 95 9.80 -13.53 2.08
CA ILE A 95 9.26 -13.44 0.73
C ILE A 95 10.39 -13.27 -0.27
N LEU A 96 10.12 -13.65 -1.53
CA LEU A 96 11.03 -13.46 -2.66
C LEU A 96 12.41 -14.12 -2.48
N GLY A 97 12.48 -15.20 -1.69
CA GLY A 97 13.72 -15.95 -1.43
C GLY A 97 14.79 -15.16 -0.68
N GLN A 98 14.41 -14.12 0.07
CA GLN A 98 15.34 -13.21 0.73
C GLN A 98 15.53 -13.49 2.24
N GLY A 99 14.83 -14.48 2.79
CA GLY A 99 14.79 -14.75 4.23
C GLY A 99 13.89 -13.76 4.97
N LEU A 100 13.64 -14.04 6.25
CA LEU A 100 12.84 -13.18 7.11
C LEU A 100 13.43 -11.76 7.19
N LYS A 101 12.67 -10.76 6.71
CA LYS A 101 13.04 -9.35 6.78
C LYS A 101 11.85 -8.48 7.15
N LYS A 102 12.18 -7.24 7.55
CA LYS A 102 11.20 -6.14 7.60
C LYS A 102 11.15 -5.46 6.23
N TRP A 103 9.94 -5.29 5.73
CA TRP A 103 9.63 -4.75 4.41
C TRP A 103 8.77 -3.49 4.55
N ALA A 104 8.95 -2.55 3.62
CA ALA A 104 8.03 -1.46 3.36
C ALA A 104 7.59 -1.56 1.90
N GLU A 105 6.28 -1.70 1.68
CA GLU A 105 5.67 -1.74 0.35
C GLU A 105 4.83 -0.48 0.17
N LEU A 106 5.07 0.24 -0.93
CA LEU A 106 4.35 1.47 -1.26
C LEU A 106 3.75 1.32 -2.65
N PHE A 107 2.48 1.67 -2.78
CA PHE A 107 1.74 1.69 -4.03
C PHE A 107 1.53 3.13 -4.47
N PHE A 108 1.55 3.39 -5.77
CA PHE A 108 1.35 4.71 -6.36
C PHE A 108 0.78 4.59 -7.77
N ILE A 109 0.36 5.72 -8.35
CA ILE A 109 0.04 5.81 -9.77
C ILE A 109 1.26 6.38 -10.49
N ASP A 110 1.72 5.69 -11.53
CA ASP A 110 2.85 6.16 -12.36
C ASP A 110 2.40 7.13 -13.46
N GLU A 111 3.36 7.56 -14.30
CA GLU A 111 3.11 8.49 -15.40
C GLU A 111 2.22 7.91 -16.51
N ASP A 112 2.13 6.58 -16.61
CA ASP A 112 1.29 5.86 -17.56
C ASP A 112 -0.12 5.57 -16.99
N ASN A 113 -0.48 6.19 -15.86
CA ASN A 113 -1.72 5.93 -15.11
C ASN A 113 -1.86 4.46 -14.67
N CYS A 114 -0.76 3.74 -14.45
CA CYS A 114 -0.76 2.39 -13.93
C CYS A 114 -0.59 2.37 -12.41
N VAL A 115 -1.38 1.54 -11.73
CA VAL A 115 -1.12 1.20 -10.33
C VAL A 115 0.20 0.43 -10.25
N SER A 116 1.17 1.06 -9.62
CA SER A 116 2.54 0.62 -9.47
C SER A 116 2.89 0.38 -8.01
N GLU A 117 3.93 -0.41 -7.77
CA GLU A 117 4.46 -0.65 -6.43
C GLU A 117 5.97 -0.57 -6.39
N ILE A 118 6.50 -0.26 -5.21
CA ILE A 118 7.92 -0.41 -4.90
C ILE A 118 8.11 -0.99 -3.50
N LEU A 119 9.05 -1.92 -3.39
CA LEU A 119 9.38 -2.63 -2.16
C LEU A 119 10.78 -2.27 -1.65
N PHE A 120 10.87 -1.94 -0.36
CA PHE A 120 12.12 -1.66 0.35
C PHE A 120 12.31 -2.61 1.53
N HIS A 121 13.57 -2.90 1.88
CA HIS A 121 13.93 -3.65 3.09
C HIS A 121 15.16 -3.07 3.80
N GLY A 122 15.47 -3.59 4.98
CA GLY A 122 16.69 -3.24 5.71
C GLY A 122 16.77 -1.76 6.10
N TYR A 123 17.94 -1.14 5.89
CA TYR A 123 18.16 0.26 6.26
C TYR A 123 17.24 1.25 5.52
N SER A 124 16.77 0.91 4.33
CA SER A 124 15.79 1.71 3.59
C SER A 124 14.46 1.83 4.36
N VAL A 125 14.00 0.75 5.00
CA VAL A 125 12.78 0.79 5.82
C VAL A 125 12.98 1.69 7.04
N ALA A 126 14.13 1.58 7.71
CA ALA A 126 14.44 2.43 8.86
C ALA A 126 14.50 3.92 8.49
N ASN A 127 14.99 4.25 7.29
CA ASN A 127 14.98 5.63 6.79
C ASN A 127 13.57 6.14 6.50
N LEU A 128 12.70 5.30 5.92
CA LEU A 128 11.29 5.65 5.71
C LEU A 128 10.57 5.88 7.04
N GLU A 129 10.78 5.03 8.05
CA GLU A 129 10.17 5.20 9.39
C GLU A 129 10.62 6.49 10.08
N ARG A 130 11.90 6.87 9.92
CA ARG A 130 12.41 8.15 10.38
C ARG A 130 11.72 9.33 9.71
N LEU A 131 11.37 9.23 8.43
CA LEU A 131 10.59 10.26 7.72
C LEU A 131 9.12 10.26 8.15
N ILE A 132 8.50 9.10 8.37
CA ILE A 132 7.08 9.01 8.78
C ILE A 132 6.85 9.64 10.15
N THR A 133 7.80 9.48 11.07
CA THR A 133 7.69 9.98 12.45
C THR A 133 7.32 11.48 12.53
N PRO A 134 8.08 12.41 11.93
CA PRO A 134 7.72 13.84 11.92
C PRO A 134 6.42 14.13 11.14
N LEU A 135 6.10 13.38 10.07
CA LEU A 135 4.81 13.54 9.38
C LEU A 135 3.64 13.30 10.33
N VAL A 136 3.70 12.22 11.12
CA VAL A 136 2.67 11.87 12.11
C VAL A 136 2.51 12.99 13.16
N TYR A 137 3.60 13.50 13.71
CA TYR A 137 3.54 14.59 14.69
C TYR A 137 3.05 15.91 14.11
N ASN A 138 3.20 16.10 12.79
CA ASN A 138 2.64 17.24 12.05
C ASN A 138 1.22 16.98 11.51
N ARG A 139 0.60 15.84 11.84
CA ARG A 139 -0.73 15.42 11.33
C ARG A 139 -0.80 15.33 9.80
N ILE A 140 0.32 15.05 9.15
CA ILE A 140 0.43 14.81 7.71
C ILE A 140 0.49 13.30 7.50
N LYS A 141 -0.30 12.78 6.56
CA LYS A 141 -0.25 11.36 6.19
C LYS A 141 0.76 11.14 5.06
N LEU A 142 1.27 9.91 4.97
CA LEU A 142 2.23 9.55 3.91
C LEU A 142 1.63 9.65 2.50
N ASN A 143 0.32 9.52 2.36
CA ASN A 143 -0.39 9.71 1.08
C ASN A 143 -0.74 11.17 0.76
N GLU A 144 -0.40 12.13 1.64
CA GLU A 144 -0.59 13.57 1.45
C GLU A 144 0.71 14.28 1.05
N VAL A 145 1.75 13.51 0.68
CA VAL A 145 3.05 14.02 0.26
C VAL A 145 3.52 13.32 -1.01
N VAL A 146 4.29 14.04 -1.83
CA VAL A 146 5.12 13.45 -2.87
C VAL A 146 6.45 13.08 -2.23
N LEU A 147 6.75 11.79 -2.19
CA LEU A 147 8.04 11.27 -1.75
C LEU A 147 9.04 11.36 -2.90
N THR A 148 10.27 11.73 -2.57
CA THR A 148 11.42 11.56 -3.44
C THR A 148 12.38 10.60 -2.76
N VAL A 149 12.66 9.48 -3.42
CA VAL A 149 13.57 8.44 -2.96
C VAL A 149 14.89 8.58 -3.70
N ASN A 150 16.02 8.63 -2.99
CA ASN A 150 17.35 8.68 -3.60
C ASN A 150 18.19 7.48 -3.18
N ALA A 151 19.04 7.01 -4.10
CA ALA A 151 20.02 5.97 -3.83
C ALA A 151 21.29 6.57 -3.19
N ASP A 152 21.40 6.47 -1.87
CA ASP A 152 22.56 6.95 -1.12
C ASP A 152 23.66 5.88 -1.09
N LYS A 153 24.83 6.20 -1.64
CA LYS A 153 26.01 5.35 -1.54
C LYS A 153 26.50 5.24 -0.09
N ARG A 154 26.83 4.02 0.33
CA ARG A 154 27.44 3.68 1.62
C ARG A 154 28.65 2.76 1.41
N GLU A 155 29.60 2.86 2.32
CA GLU A 155 30.80 2.02 2.33
C GLU A 155 30.81 1.14 3.59
N ASN A 156 31.00 -0.16 3.39
CA ASN A 156 31.23 -1.08 4.49
C ASN A 156 32.73 -1.07 4.86
N ASN A 157 33.05 -0.31 5.90
CA ASN A 157 34.41 -0.18 6.41
C ASN A 157 34.92 -1.42 7.16
N LYS A 158 34.12 -2.50 7.30
CA LYS A 158 34.49 -3.71 8.05
C LYS A 158 35.15 -4.80 7.19
N ILE A 159 35.16 -4.66 5.87
CA ILE A 159 35.75 -5.64 4.93
C ILE A 159 36.75 -4.96 3.99
N GLN A 160 37.75 -5.72 3.51
CA GLN A 160 38.76 -5.25 2.55
C GLN A 160 38.77 -6.17 1.31
N PRO A 161 38.61 -5.62 0.09
CA PRO A 161 38.32 -4.21 -0.22
C PRO A 161 36.95 -3.77 0.31
N LYS A 162 36.78 -2.47 0.53
CA LYS A 162 35.52 -1.91 1.06
C LYS A 162 34.34 -2.30 0.15
N GLY A 163 33.33 -2.93 0.73
CA GLY A 163 32.08 -3.19 0.03
C GLY A 163 31.29 -1.91 -0.17
N ILE A 164 30.86 -1.62 -1.39
CA ILE A 164 29.94 -0.52 -1.70
C ILE A 164 28.53 -1.07 -1.73
N TYR A 165 27.60 -0.37 -1.11
CA TYR A 165 26.17 -0.65 -1.18
C TYR A 165 25.38 0.65 -1.15
N TYR A 166 24.12 0.60 -1.57
CA TYR A 166 23.23 1.74 -1.61
C TYR A 166 22.05 1.52 -0.66
N ILE A 167 21.57 2.60 -0.07
CA ILE A 167 20.35 2.60 0.75
C ILE A 167 19.40 3.68 0.21
N ALA A 168 18.09 3.48 0.38
CA ALA A 168 17.12 4.48 0.02
C ALA A 168 17.07 5.57 1.09
N SER A 169 17.30 6.83 0.71
CA SER A 169 16.97 8.00 1.52
C SER A 169 15.69 8.63 0.99
N PHE A 170 14.92 9.26 1.87
CA PHE A 170 13.60 9.78 1.53
C PHE A 170 13.53 11.26 1.91
N THR A 171 12.99 12.06 1.01
CA THR A 171 12.55 13.43 1.26
C THR A 171 11.10 13.57 0.80
N TYR A 172 10.45 14.67 1.16
CA TYR A 172 9.05 14.88 0.78
C TYR A 172 8.74 16.35 0.53
N LYS A 173 7.69 16.57 -0.26
CA LYS A 173 6.99 17.85 -0.39
C LYS A 173 5.48 17.63 -0.27
N PRO A 174 4.68 18.64 0.11
CA PRO A 174 3.23 18.53 0.10
C PRO A 174 2.71 18.08 -1.27
N ALA A 175 1.74 17.18 -1.27
CA ALA A 175 1.05 16.76 -2.48
C ALA A 175 -0.04 17.76 -2.89
N ASP A 176 -0.49 17.64 -4.14
CA ASP A 176 -1.70 18.32 -4.59
C ASP A 176 -2.94 17.75 -3.87
N LYS A 177 -3.80 18.64 -3.37
CA LYS A 177 -4.96 18.22 -2.57
C LYS A 177 -6.06 17.57 -3.41
N ALA A 178 -6.24 18.01 -4.65
CA ALA A 178 -7.28 17.45 -5.52
C ALA A 178 -6.88 16.02 -5.91
N PHE A 179 -5.64 15.82 -6.34
CA PHE A 179 -5.10 14.50 -6.63
C PHE A 179 -5.10 13.58 -5.40
N THR A 180 -4.71 14.09 -4.23
CA THR A 180 -4.76 13.32 -2.98
C THR A 180 -6.18 12.83 -2.67
N LYS A 181 -7.20 13.67 -2.91
CA LYS A 181 -8.60 13.30 -2.73
C LYS A 181 -9.03 12.25 -3.77
N GLU A 182 -8.73 12.46 -5.05
CA GLU A 182 -9.01 11.51 -6.13
C GLU A 182 -8.42 10.13 -5.83
N MET A 183 -7.16 10.08 -5.38
CA MET A 183 -6.48 8.84 -5.03
C MET A 183 -7.09 8.19 -3.79
N GLY A 184 -7.46 9.01 -2.80
CA GLY A 184 -8.14 8.57 -1.59
C GLY A 184 -9.49 7.91 -1.91
N ASP A 185 -10.25 8.45 -2.85
CA ASP A 185 -11.52 7.89 -3.30
C ASP A 185 -11.30 6.61 -4.13
N TYR A 186 -10.35 6.61 -5.06
CA TYR A 186 -10.01 5.46 -5.91
C TYR A 186 -9.59 4.22 -5.11
N VAL A 187 -8.72 4.35 -4.11
CA VAL A 187 -8.26 3.18 -3.31
C VAL A 187 -9.33 2.58 -2.39
N GLN A 188 -10.52 3.21 -2.31
CA GLN A 188 -11.69 2.64 -1.63
C GLN A 188 -12.55 1.78 -2.56
N THR A 189 -12.36 1.87 -3.88
CA THR A 189 -13.13 1.10 -4.86
C THR A 189 -12.43 -0.19 -5.30
N ILE A 190 -11.12 -0.30 -5.04
CA ILE A 190 -10.32 -1.46 -5.43
C ILE A 190 -9.77 -2.22 -4.22
N ASN A 191 -9.62 -3.54 -4.40
CA ASN A 191 -8.81 -4.36 -3.52
C ASN A 191 -7.34 -4.22 -3.93
N LEU A 192 -6.66 -3.21 -3.39
CA LEU A 192 -5.26 -2.92 -3.72
C LEU A 192 -4.30 -3.81 -2.94
N PHE A 193 -3.61 -4.71 -3.64
CA PHE A 193 -2.57 -5.57 -3.09
C PHE A 193 -1.59 -6.08 -4.16
N ARG A 194 -0.49 -6.69 -3.70
CA ARG A 194 0.42 -7.52 -4.51
C ARG A 194 0.39 -8.95 -3.99
N ARG A 195 0.11 -9.90 -4.89
CA ARG A 195 -0.07 -11.32 -4.54
C ARG A 195 1.23 -11.94 -4.03
N GLU A 196 2.36 -11.66 -4.66
CA GLU A 196 3.67 -12.26 -4.35
C GLU A 196 4.23 -11.87 -2.97
N THR A 197 3.76 -10.77 -2.40
CA THR A 197 4.23 -10.24 -1.11
C THR A 197 3.21 -10.45 0.01
N LEU A 198 2.10 -11.14 -0.27
CA LEU A 198 1.07 -11.49 0.70
C LEU A 198 1.18 -12.97 1.04
N THR A 199 1.48 -13.25 2.31
CA THR A 199 1.48 -14.61 2.85
C THR A 199 0.63 -14.64 4.13
N GLU A 200 0.18 -15.84 4.50
CA GLU A 200 -0.54 -16.08 5.76
C GLU A 200 0.33 -15.82 6.99
N MET A 201 1.66 -15.98 6.86
CA MET A 201 2.62 -15.85 7.95
C MET A 201 3.11 -14.41 8.16
N GLY A 202 2.87 -13.53 7.18
CA GLY A 202 3.33 -12.15 7.17
C GLY A 202 2.76 -11.33 8.34
N LYS A 203 3.66 -10.76 9.15
CA LYS A 203 3.29 -9.95 10.31
C LYS A 203 3.20 -8.48 9.94
N THR A 204 1.99 -7.98 9.70
CA THR A 204 1.75 -6.57 9.38
C THR A 204 1.86 -5.68 10.63
N GLN A 205 2.79 -4.72 10.62
CA GLN A 205 2.95 -3.72 11.67
C GLN A 205 2.00 -2.54 11.45
N VAL A 206 1.94 -2.05 10.21
CA VAL A 206 1.02 -1.00 9.79
C VAL A 206 0.62 -1.22 8.34
N ALA A 207 -0.64 -0.95 8.02
CA ALA A 207 -1.15 -0.92 6.66
C ALA A 207 -2.13 0.24 6.53
N LYS A 208 -2.12 0.90 5.38
CA LYS A 208 -3.03 1.97 5.00
C LYS A 208 -3.46 1.76 3.55
N ASN A 209 -4.76 1.64 3.33
CA ASN A 209 -5.38 1.41 2.02
C ASN A 209 -4.94 0.14 1.28
N VAL A 210 -4.18 -0.76 1.93
CA VAL A 210 -3.81 -2.07 1.38
C VAL A 210 -4.88 -3.08 1.79
N PHE A 211 -5.35 -3.90 0.84
CA PHE A 211 -6.21 -5.04 1.08
C PHE A 211 -5.37 -6.27 1.42
N ASN A 212 -5.72 -7.01 2.45
CA ASN A 212 -5.13 -8.30 2.79
C ASN A 212 -6.22 -9.37 2.87
N PRO A 213 -6.36 -10.25 1.87
CA PRO A 213 -7.43 -11.26 1.84
C PRO A 213 -7.37 -12.24 3.03
N PHE A 214 -6.20 -12.47 3.64
CA PHE A 214 -6.04 -13.36 4.78
C PHE A 214 -6.52 -12.78 6.11
N VAL A 215 -6.77 -11.47 6.16
CA VAL A 215 -7.19 -10.74 7.36
C VAL A 215 -8.54 -10.08 7.16
N ASP A 216 -8.75 -9.47 6.00
CA ASP A 216 -9.89 -8.63 5.69
C ASP A 216 -11.15 -9.42 5.29
N LEU A 217 -10.99 -10.69 4.89
CA LEU A 217 -12.12 -11.59 4.58
C LEU A 217 -12.49 -12.50 5.76
N LEU A 218 -11.78 -12.41 6.89
CA LEU A 218 -12.17 -13.16 8.09
C LEU A 218 -13.46 -12.56 8.65
N ALA A 219 -14.47 -13.41 8.86
CA ALA A 219 -15.70 -13.00 9.53
C ALA A 219 -15.36 -12.40 10.90
N GLU A 220 -15.98 -11.28 11.26
CA GLU A 220 -15.86 -10.79 12.63
C GLU A 220 -16.38 -11.88 13.58
N PRO A 221 -15.68 -12.16 14.70
CA PRO A 221 -16.23 -13.06 15.70
C PRO A 221 -17.59 -12.50 16.12
N GLU A 222 -18.65 -13.30 15.98
CA GLU A 222 -19.96 -12.95 16.53
C GLU A 222 -19.74 -12.53 17.98
N GLN A 223 -20.17 -11.32 18.32
CA GLN A 223 -20.15 -10.87 19.70
C GLN A 223 -21.12 -11.77 20.46
N GLY A 224 -20.59 -12.82 21.08
CA GLY A 224 -21.36 -13.72 21.90
C GLY A 224 -22.11 -12.91 22.94
N GLU A 225 -23.43 -13.00 22.92
CA GLU A 225 -24.30 -12.46 23.95
C GLU A 225 -23.79 -12.97 25.29
N LEU A 226 -23.28 -12.06 26.12
CA LEU A 226 -23.05 -12.34 27.53
C LEU A 226 -24.43 -12.56 28.16
N GLN A 227 -24.90 -13.80 28.19
CA GLN A 227 -26.03 -14.18 29.02
C GLN A 227 -25.59 -14.00 30.48
N GLU A 228 -26.13 -12.95 31.08
CA GLU A 228 -26.06 -12.66 32.50
C GLU A 228 -26.77 -13.79 33.25
N VAL A 229 -26.01 -14.76 33.77
CA VAL A 229 -26.55 -15.79 34.67
C VAL A 229 -26.79 -15.11 36.02
N ALA A 230 -28.02 -14.64 36.21
CA ALA A 230 -28.51 -14.19 37.51
C ALA A 230 -28.49 -15.38 38.49
N THR A 231 -27.56 -15.34 39.44
CA THR A 231 -27.53 -16.25 40.59
C THR A 231 -28.70 -15.93 41.52
N GLU A 232 -29.77 -16.71 41.45
CA GLU A 232 -30.82 -16.72 42.47
C GLU A 232 -30.39 -17.68 43.60
N GLN A 233 -29.80 -17.13 44.67
CA GLN A 233 -29.63 -17.86 45.92
C GLN A 233 -30.90 -17.74 46.75
N ALA A 234 -31.74 -18.77 46.68
CA ALA A 234 -32.78 -19.04 47.67
C ALA A 234 -32.22 -19.87 48.83
N ALA A 235 -32.25 -19.27 50.02
CA ALA A 235 -32.51 -19.83 51.35
C ALA A 235 -32.12 -21.30 51.69
N THR A 236 -31.16 -21.45 52.62
CA THR A 236 -31.20 -22.32 53.82
C THR A 236 -29.96 -21.93 54.64
N VAL A 237 -30.01 -21.46 55.89
CA VAL A 237 -30.66 -21.94 57.12
C VAL A 237 -30.94 -20.76 58.04
#